data_AF-A0A972X7W8-F1
#
_entry.id   AF-A0A972X7W8-F1
#
_cell.length_a   1.000
_cell.length_b   1.000
_cell.length_c   1.000
_cell.angle_alpha   90.00
_cell.angle_beta   90.00
_cell.angle_gamma   90.00
#
_symmetry.space_group_name_H-M   'P 1'
#
loop_
_entity.id
_entity.type
_entity.pdbx_description
1 polymer ?
#
loop_
_entity_poly.entity_id
_entity_poly.type
_entity_poly.pdbx_seq_one_letter_code
_entity_poly.pdbx_strand_id
1 'polypeptide(L)'
;MPPRRPQGNRRQRVTTALPRRPSMSKSLLALAALLLAPITSLHAADVSAPALATRELVLDKQFLLLPIGTAPNPDYHMTISVDGEKIHDFFIDLGVDTVGWWTHIDVSRWAGKTATLTIDKPGETAAGFELIETSNTPRNLHPLYDETMRPQLRFSQQRGWTNDPNGLVYHDGEYHFFWQSNPFAWKWKNMYWGHAVSTDLIHWKELPPALRPRAMGNVGECFSGSGNIDEKNTGGWQIGDEKVMVLAYTDTGRGECIAISRDRGRTWESIPENPVIKHQGRDPKLVWYAYDAKDTPLDDRARELGGHWVIVVFDEASEHGRNFAFYTSTNLKEWTLQSRMKDYFEC
;
A
#
# COMPACT_ATOMS: atom_id res chain seq x y z
N MET A 1 -32.46 -48.05 39.13
CA MET A 1 -32.68 -48.14 37.67
C MET A 1 -31.70 -47.21 36.97
N PRO A 2 -30.93 -47.71 35.98
CA PRO A 2 -29.92 -46.94 35.26
C PRO A 2 -30.55 -46.05 34.17
N PRO A 3 -29.89 -44.98 33.73
CA PRO A 3 -30.31 -44.20 32.57
C PRO A 3 -29.91 -44.88 31.26
N ARG A 4 -30.76 -44.65 30.26
CA ARG A 4 -30.82 -45.25 28.93
C ARG A 4 -29.56 -45.02 28.08
N ARG A 5 -29.16 -46.06 27.33
CA ARG A 5 -28.26 -45.98 26.18
C ARG A 5 -28.86 -45.12 25.06
N PRO A 6 -28.06 -44.32 24.34
CA PRO A 6 -28.35 -43.96 22.97
C PRO A 6 -27.63 -44.89 21.99
N GLN A 7 -28.32 -45.10 20.87
CA GLN A 7 -28.02 -45.99 19.77
C GLN A 7 -26.72 -45.62 19.02
N GLY A 8 -25.99 -46.65 18.59
CA GLY A 8 -24.84 -46.51 17.71
C GLY A 8 -25.25 -46.12 16.29
N ASN A 9 -24.70 -45.02 15.79
CA ASN A 9 -24.68 -44.73 14.37
C ASN A 9 -23.39 -45.28 13.75
N ARG A 10 -23.54 -46.33 12.94
CA ARG A 10 -22.52 -46.81 11.99
C ARG A 10 -22.21 -45.68 11.02
N ARG A 11 -21.03 -45.06 11.13
CA ARG A 11 -20.38 -44.42 9.97
C ARG A 11 -19.43 -45.42 9.33
N GLN A 12 -19.73 -45.76 8.08
CA GLN A 12 -18.88 -46.55 7.20
C GLN A 12 -17.51 -45.87 7.06
N ARG A 13 -16.43 -46.59 7.38
CA ARG A 13 -15.08 -46.25 6.92
C ARG A 13 -15.02 -46.52 5.42
N VAL A 14 -14.93 -45.46 4.62
CA VAL A 14 -14.45 -45.55 3.25
C VAL A 14 -12.93 -45.43 3.32
N THR A 15 -12.24 -46.57 3.25
CA THR A 15 -10.80 -46.66 3.03
C THR A 15 -10.55 -46.54 1.53
N THR A 16 -10.14 -45.36 1.06
CA THR A 16 -9.55 -45.19 -0.28
C THR A 16 -8.05 -45.34 -0.17
N ALA A 17 -7.54 -46.44 -0.70
CA ALA A 17 -6.12 -46.74 -0.83
C ALA A 17 -5.50 -45.84 -1.91
N LEU A 18 -4.46 -45.08 -1.55
CA LEU A 18 -3.60 -44.36 -2.49
C LEU A 18 -2.64 -45.35 -3.16
N PRO A 19 -2.52 -45.37 -4.50
CA PRO A 19 -1.55 -46.21 -5.17
C PRO A 19 -0.12 -45.65 -5.00
N ARG A 20 0.78 -46.52 -4.54
CA ARG A 20 2.21 -46.30 -4.39
C ARG A 20 2.85 -46.01 -5.76
N ARG A 21 3.60 -44.91 -5.87
CA ARG A 21 4.51 -44.66 -7.00
C ARG A 21 5.74 -45.58 -6.89
N PRO A 22 6.20 -46.24 -7.97
CA PRO A 22 7.43 -47.02 -7.93
C PRO A 22 8.66 -46.13 -8.04
N SER A 23 9.67 -46.45 -7.24
CA SER A 23 11.05 -45.97 -7.37
C SER A 23 11.71 -46.60 -8.59
N MET A 24 12.47 -45.82 -9.36
CA MET A 24 13.50 -46.37 -10.25
C MET A 24 14.83 -45.68 -10.02
N SER A 25 15.85 -46.50 -9.77
CA SER A 25 17.25 -46.15 -9.65
C SER A 25 17.95 -46.18 -11.01
N LYS A 26 18.89 -45.24 -11.18
CA LYS A 26 20.21 -45.33 -11.83
C LYS A 26 20.34 -45.95 -13.25
N SER A 27 20.93 -45.10 -14.09
CA SER A 27 21.87 -45.37 -15.20
C SER A 27 21.29 -45.57 -16.59
N LEU A 28 21.59 -44.64 -17.51
CA LEU A 28 22.47 -44.90 -18.66
C LEU A 28 22.95 -43.57 -19.28
N LEU A 29 24.27 -43.45 -19.46
CA LEU A 29 24.91 -42.44 -20.31
C LEU A 29 24.42 -42.61 -21.75
N ALA A 30 24.08 -41.51 -22.42
CA ALA A 30 24.08 -41.44 -23.88
C ALA A 30 24.59 -40.07 -24.35
N LEU A 31 25.66 -40.15 -25.14
CA LEU A 31 26.40 -39.15 -25.91
C LEU A 31 25.60 -37.90 -26.34
N ALA A 32 26.12 -36.72 -25.99
CA ALA A 32 25.75 -35.45 -26.58
C ALA A 32 26.54 -35.24 -27.90
N ALA A 33 25.83 -35.17 -29.02
CA ALA A 33 26.34 -34.60 -30.27
C ALA A 33 25.50 -33.37 -30.61
N LEU A 34 26.08 -32.18 -30.45
CA LEU A 34 25.51 -30.91 -30.88
C LEU A 34 25.40 -30.88 -32.41
N LEU A 35 24.18 -30.82 -32.93
CA LEU A 35 23.89 -30.30 -34.26
C LEU A 35 23.18 -28.96 -34.07
N LEU A 36 23.91 -27.86 -34.26
CA LEU A 36 23.31 -26.52 -34.40
C LEU A 36 22.53 -26.49 -35.72
N ALA A 37 21.20 -26.57 -35.64
CA ALA A 37 20.33 -26.05 -36.69
C ALA A 37 20.09 -24.55 -36.41
N PRO A 38 20.14 -23.67 -37.42
CA PRO A 38 19.84 -22.26 -37.22
C PRO A 38 18.37 -22.13 -36.81
N ILE A 39 18.16 -21.60 -35.60
CA ILE A 39 16.86 -21.12 -35.14
C ILE A 39 16.52 -19.96 -36.06
N THR A 40 15.63 -20.20 -37.02
CA THR A 40 14.96 -19.10 -37.71
C THR A 40 14.18 -18.33 -36.67
N SER A 41 14.60 -17.09 -36.43
CA SER A 41 13.95 -16.15 -35.53
C SER A 41 12.49 -15.99 -35.98
N LEU A 42 11.57 -16.61 -35.24
CA LEU A 42 10.18 -16.18 -35.26
C LEU A 42 10.20 -14.74 -34.76
N HIS A 43 10.00 -13.78 -35.67
CA HIS A 43 9.82 -12.39 -35.27
C HIS A 43 8.71 -12.38 -34.23
N ALA A 44 9.02 -11.93 -33.01
CA ALA A 44 7.99 -11.49 -32.10
C ALA A 44 7.17 -10.47 -32.88
N ALA A 45 5.89 -10.75 -33.08
CA ALA A 45 4.99 -9.73 -33.60
C ALA A 45 5.17 -8.51 -32.71
N ASP A 46 5.52 -7.37 -33.31
CA ASP A 46 5.45 -6.07 -32.66
C ASP A 46 4.01 -5.92 -32.15
N VAL A 47 3.80 -6.24 -30.87
CA VAL A 47 2.59 -5.83 -30.17
C VAL A 47 2.77 -4.33 -30.04
N SER A 48 2.31 -3.58 -31.05
CA SER A 48 2.30 -2.12 -31.01
C SER A 48 1.70 -1.72 -29.67
N ALA A 49 2.42 -0.91 -28.90
CA ALA A 49 1.91 -0.39 -27.64
C ALA A 49 0.48 0.14 -27.87
N PRO A 50 -0.46 -0.15 -26.96
CA PRO A 50 -1.84 0.28 -27.14
C PRO A 50 -1.88 1.78 -27.39
N ALA A 51 -2.71 2.20 -28.35
CA ALA A 51 -2.88 3.62 -28.64
C ALA A 51 -3.34 4.36 -27.39
N LEU A 52 -2.57 5.36 -26.95
CA LEU A 52 -2.90 6.22 -25.82
C LEU A 52 -3.56 7.51 -26.33
N ALA A 53 -4.58 8.00 -25.63
CA ALA A 53 -4.96 9.41 -25.77
C ALA A 53 -3.95 10.25 -24.99
N THR A 54 -3.52 11.35 -25.59
CA THR A 54 -2.57 12.30 -24.99
C THR A 54 -3.16 13.69 -25.07
N ARG A 55 -3.07 14.45 -23.99
CA ARG A 55 -3.42 15.87 -23.98
C ARG A 55 -2.44 16.67 -23.15
N GLU A 56 -2.15 17.89 -23.59
CA GLU A 56 -1.36 18.85 -22.83
C GLU A 56 -2.27 19.86 -22.13
N LEU A 57 -1.85 20.28 -20.93
CA LEU A 57 -2.58 21.25 -20.13
C LEU A 57 -1.58 22.10 -19.34
N VAL A 58 -1.74 23.43 -19.37
CA VAL A 58 -0.95 24.34 -18.53
C VAL A 58 -1.48 24.27 -17.09
N LEU A 59 -0.58 24.05 -16.13
CA LEU A 59 -0.89 23.99 -14.70
C LEU A 59 -0.90 25.41 -14.09
N ASP A 60 -1.85 26.23 -14.52
CA ASP A 60 -1.96 27.66 -14.15
C ASP A 60 -2.73 27.92 -12.85
N LYS A 61 -3.33 26.89 -12.25
CA LYS A 61 -4.09 26.95 -11.00
C LYS A 61 -3.67 25.84 -10.04
N GLN A 62 -4.10 25.93 -8.77
CA GLN A 62 -3.64 25.03 -7.71
C GLN A 62 -3.98 23.55 -7.92
N PHE A 63 -5.15 23.24 -8.47
CA PHE A 63 -5.67 21.88 -8.55
C PHE A 63 -5.89 21.43 -9.98
N LEU A 64 -5.57 20.17 -10.26
CA LEU A 64 -6.06 19.44 -11.43
C LEU A 64 -7.33 18.70 -11.03
N LEU A 65 -8.46 19.03 -11.66
CA LEU A 65 -9.75 18.39 -11.41
C LEU A 65 -9.94 17.18 -12.31
N LEU A 66 -10.34 16.06 -11.72
CA LEU A 66 -10.55 14.80 -12.42
C LEU A 66 -12.01 14.34 -12.21
N PRO A 67 -12.78 14.11 -13.30
CA PRO A 67 -14.17 13.69 -13.21
C PRO A 67 -14.25 12.18 -12.97
N ILE A 68 -14.92 11.79 -11.89
CA ILE A 68 -15.09 10.38 -11.54
C ILE A 68 -16.52 9.94 -11.82
N GLY A 69 -16.65 8.81 -12.51
CA GLY A 69 -17.91 8.14 -12.78
C GLY A 69 -18.37 7.30 -11.60
N THR A 70 -19.64 6.88 -11.66
CA THR A 70 -20.28 6.04 -10.64
C THR A 70 -20.83 4.74 -11.21
N ALA A 71 -20.86 4.64 -12.54
CA ALA A 71 -21.16 3.40 -13.24
C ALA A 71 -19.98 2.42 -13.09
N PRO A 72 -20.22 1.11 -13.21
CA PRO A 72 -19.16 0.11 -13.33
C PRO A 72 -18.42 0.29 -14.65
N ASN A 73 -17.59 1.32 -14.73
CA ASN A 73 -16.72 1.59 -15.87
C ASN A 73 -15.53 0.63 -15.80
N PRO A 74 -14.92 0.27 -16.94
CA PRO A 74 -13.63 -0.41 -16.93
C PRO A 74 -12.58 0.49 -16.27
N ASP A 75 -11.63 -0.12 -15.57
CA ASP A 75 -10.51 0.63 -15.00
C ASP A 75 -9.68 1.21 -16.15
N TYR A 76 -9.51 2.53 -16.16
CA TYR A 76 -8.62 3.21 -17.10
C TYR A 76 -7.31 3.54 -16.40
N HIS A 77 -6.20 3.52 -17.13
CA HIS A 77 -4.87 3.82 -16.62
C HIS A 77 -4.45 5.21 -17.07
N MET A 78 -4.21 6.10 -16.10
CA MET A 78 -3.81 7.48 -16.34
C MET A 78 -2.37 7.72 -15.88
N THR A 79 -1.63 8.49 -16.68
CA THR A 79 -0.37 9.09 -16.23
C THR A 79 -0.40 10.60 -16.39
N ILE A 80 0.31 11.29 -15.50
CA ILE A 80 0.54 12.73 -15.55
C ILE A 80 2.03 12.92 -15.52
N SER A 81 2.56 13.63 -16.52
CA SER A 81 3.98 13.94 -16.61
C SER A 81 4.21 15.44 -16.74
N VAL A 82 5.30 15.94 -16.16
CA VAL A 82 5.76 17.32 -16.29
C VAL A 82 7.26 17.29 -16.58
N ASP A 83 7.72 18.07 -17.56
CA ASP A 83 9.12 18.09 -18.00
C ASP A 83 9.69 16.70 -18.37
N GLY A 84 8.83 15.81 -18.90
CA GLY A 84 9.19 14.44 -19.27
C GLY A 84 9.26 13.45 -18.09
N GLU A 85 9.05 13.90 -16.86
CA GLU A 85 8.98 13.04 -15.68
C GLU A 85 7.54 12.71 -15.31
N LYS A 86 7.25 11.42 -15.10
CA LYS A 86 5.94 10.95 -14.65
C LYS A 86 5.77 11.26 -13.15
N ILE A 87 4.84 12.16 -12.84
CA ILE A 87 4.57 12.62 -11.46
C ILE A 87 3.39 11.89 -10.81
N HIS A 88 2.48 11.33 -11.62
CA HIS A 88 1.40 10.45 -11.17
C HIS A 88 1.17 9.31 -12.15
N ASP A 89 0.80 8.15 -11.60
CA ASP A 89 0.54 6.90 -12.31
C ASP A 89 -0.51 6.11 -11.52
N PHE A 90 -1.75 6.05 -12.01
CA PHE A 90 -2.87 5.48 -11.27
C PHE A 90 -3.98 5.01 -12.21
N PHE A 91 -4.82 4.12 -11.70
CA PHE A 91 -6.08 3.76 -12.33
C PHE A 91 -7.20 4.72 -11.93
N ILE A 92 -8.12 5.00 -12.83
CA ILE A 92 -9.21 5.96 -12.64
C ILE A 92 -10.51 5.43 -13.25
N ASP A 93 -11.62 5.56 -12.52
CA ASP A 93 -12.96 5.32 -13.04
C ASP A 93 -13.50 6.62 -13.65
N LEU A 94 -12.99 6.99 -14.82
CA LEU A 94 -13.28 8.27 -15.46
C LEU A 94 -14.78 8.43 -15.76
N GLY A 95 -15.35 9.60 -15.45
CA GLY A 95 -16.75 9.92 -15.71
C GLY A 95 -17.00 10.26 -17.17
N VAL A 96 -17.40 9.27 -17.97
CA VAL A 96 -17.64 9.43 -19.43
C VAL A 96 -19.05 9.91 -19.72
N ASP A 97 -20.07 9.16 -19.32
CA ASP A 97 -21.49 9.51 -19.55
C ASP A 97 -22.06 10.40 -18.44
N THR A 98 -21.65 10.13 -17.21
CA THR A 98 -22.07 10.86 -16.02
C THR A 98 -20.88 11.08 -15.10
N VAL A 99 -20.76 12.31 -14.61
CA VAL A 99 -19.80 12.65 -13.55
C VAL A 99 -20.55 12.60 -12.24
N GLY A 100 -20.24 11.62 -11.40
CA GLY A 100 -20.89 11.52 -10.10
C GLY A 100 -20.13 12.25 -8.99
N TRP A 101 -18.84 12.51 -9.17
CA TRP A 101 -18.07 13.40 -8.29
C TRP A 101 -16.76 13.83 -8.95
N TRP A 102 -16.07 14.79 -8.32
CA TRP A 102 -14.79 15.29 -8.78
C TRP A 102 -13.72 15.03 -7.73
N THR A 103 -12.63 14.39 -8.13
CA THR A 103 -11.41 14.36 -7.32
C THR A 103 -10.44 15.43 -7.78
N HIS A 104 -9.36 15.62 -7.04
CA HIS A 104 -8.36 16.61 -7.39
C HIS A 104 -6.95 16.18 -6.99
N ILE A 105 -5.97 16.72 -7.70
CA ILE A 105 -4.55 16.62 -7.37
C ILE A 105 -4.04 18.05 -7.16
N ASP A 106 -3.37 18.31 -6.03
CA ASP A 106 -2.64 19.56 -5.85
C ASP A 106 -1.40 19.56 -6.74
N VAL A 107 -1.37 20.49 -7.68
CA VAL A 107 -0.33 20.65 -8.70
C VAL A 107 0.47 21.94 -8.50
N SER A 108 0.33 22.62 -7.35
CA SER A 108 1.01 23.89 -7.04
C SER A 108 2.53 23.82 -7.20
N ARG A 109 3.13 22.66 -6.92
CA ARG A 109 4.57 22.40 -7.13
C ARG A 109 5.04 22.62 -8.58
N TRP A 110 4.13 22.48 -9.55
CA TRP A 110 4.40 22.62 -10.98
C TRP A 110 3.67 23.82 -11.59
N ALA A 111 3.32 24.81 -10.78
CA ALA A 111 2.63 26.02 -11.24
C ALA A 111 3.31 26.65 -12.46
N GLY A 112 2.52 26.94 -13.49
CA GLY A 112 2.96 27.53 -14.76
C GLY A 112 3.63 26.56 -15.74
N LYS A 113 3.89 25.30 -15.36
CA LYS A 113 4.42 24.29 -16.28
C LYS A 113 3.31 23.64 -17.11
N THR A 114 3.69 23.03 -18.23
CA THR A 114 2.77 22.20 -19.03
C THR A 114 2.86 20.75 -18.55
N ALA A 115 1.71 20.16 -18.23
CA ALA A 115 1.57 18.73 -17.99
C ALA A 115 1.13 18.00 -19.24
N THR A 116 1.70 16.81 -19.46
CA THR A 116 1.23 15.82 -20.43
C THR A 116 0.39 14.79 -19.68
N LEU A 117 -0.89 14.70 -20.03
CA LEU A 117 -1.83 13.70 -19.53
C LEU A 117 -1.94 12.57 -20.55
N THR A 118 -1.91 11.32 -20.10
CA THR A 118 -2.19 10.17 -20.96
C THR A 118 -3.25 9.26 -20.34
N ILE A 119 -4.10 8.67 -21.17
CA ILE A 119 -5.06 7.64 -20.76
C ILE A 119 -5.02 6.46 -21.73
N ASP A 120 -5.16 5.24 -21.22
CA ASP A 120 -5.42 4.06 -22.06
C ASP A 120 -6.88 4.05 -22.58
N LYS A 121 -7.13 3.23 -23.60
CA LYS A 121 -8.48 3.02 -24.19
C LYS A 121 -9.17 4.34 -24.61
N PRO A 122 -8.52 5.17 -25.46
CA PRO A 122 -9.00 6.51 -25.81
C PRO A 122 -10.44 6.57 -26.34
N GLY A 123 -10.89 5.54 -27.06
CA GLY A 123 -12.24 5.49 -27.61
C GLY A 123 -13.35 5.45 -26.55
N GLU A 124 -13.11 4.79 -25.42
CA GLU A 124 -14.08 4.65 -24.33
C GLU A 124 -14.03 5.82 -23.35
N THR A 125 -12.91 6.54 -23.27
CA THR A 125 -12.64 7.54 -22.24
C THR A 125 -12.69 8.99 -22.70
N ALA A 126 -12.73 9.24 -24.02
CA ALA A 126 -12.54 10.56 -24.60
C ALA A 126 -13.38 11.66 -23.93
N ALA A 127 -14.69 11.45 -23.75
CA ALA A 127 -15.57 12.48 -23.19
C ALA A 127 -15.19 12.88 -21.75
N GLY A 128 -14.92 11.90 -20.89
CA GLY A 128 -14.48 12.16 -19.52
C GLY A 128 -13.07 12.72 -19.45
N PHE A 129 -12.21 12.34 -20.39
CA PHE A 129 -10.84 12.84 -20.46
C PHE A 129 -10.85 14.34 -20.75
N GLU A 130 -11.63 14.78 -21.74
CA GLU A 130 -11.79 16.19 -22.13
C GLU A 130 -12.31 17.12 -21.02
N LEU A 131 -12.98 16.57 -20.00
CA LEU A 131 -13.47 17.33 -18.85
C LEU A 131 -12.40 17.67 -17.80
N ILE A 132 -11.21 17.08 -17.90
CA ILE A 132 -10.11 17.37 -16.97
C ILE A 132 -9.61 18.81 -17.17
N GLU A 133 -9.49 19.57 -16.09
CA GLU A 133 -9.10 20.98 -16.16
C GLU A 133 -8.41 21.45 -14.87
N THR A 134 -7.79 22.63 -14.90
CA THR A 134 -7.22 23.27 -13.72
C THR A 134 -8.25 24.14 -12.98
N SER A 135 -8.14 24.22 -11.65
CA SER A 135 -8.98 25.07 -10.79
C SER A 135 -8.21 25.58 -9.57
N ASN A 136 -8.59 26.74 -9.02
CA ASN A 136 -8.07 27.23 -7.73
C ASN A 136 -8.83 26.67 -6.53
N THR A 137 -9.95 25.98 -6.77
CA THR A 137 -10.76 25.36 -5.72
C THR A 137 -11.15 23.94 -6.13
N PRO A 138 -11.17 22.97 -5.20
CA PRO A 138 -11.76 21.67 -5.47
C PRO A 138 -13.23 21.81 -5.90
N ARG A 139 -13.69 20.94 -6.79
CA ARG A 139 -15.09 20.92 -7.25
C ARG A 139 -15.90 19.91 -6.46
N ASN A 140 -17.09 20.32 -6.04
CA ASN A 140 -18.04 19.49 -5.31
C ASN A 140 -19.41 19.58 -5.99
N LEU A 141 -20.09 18.45 -6.15
CA LEU A 141 -21.46 18.44 -6.67
C LEU A 141 -22.50 18.68 -5.56
N HIS A 142 -22.12 18.39 -4.32
CA HIS A 142 -22.92 18.60 -3.11
C HIS A 142 -22.02 19.16 -2.00
N PRO A 143 -22.57 19.85 -0.99
CA PRO A 143 -21.78 20.20 0.19
C PRO A 143 -21.14 18.94 0.78
N LEU A 144 -19.80 18.98 0.96
CA LEU A 144 -19.08 17.84 1.55
C LEU A 144 -19.57 17.61 2.97
N TYR A 145 -19.68 16.34 3.32
CA TYR A 145 -20.12 15.85 4.62
C TYR A 145 -21.61 16.08 4.97
N ASP A 146 -22.40 16.71 4.09
CA ASP A 146 -23.85 16.91 4.29
C ASP A 146 -24.69 15.91 3.48
N GLU A 147 -24.08 14.82 2.98
CA GLU A 147 -24.81 13.80 2.24
C GLU A 147 -25.67 12.93 3.18
N THR A 148 -26.84 12.50 2.73
CA THR A 148 -27.84 11.78 3.55
C THR A 148 -27.30 10.58 4.35
N MET A 149 -26.30 9.88 3.79
CA MET A 149 -25.69 8.70 4.41
C MET A 149 -24.34 8.97 5.08
N ARG A 150 -23.87 10.22 5.09
CA ARG A 150 -22.56 10.58 5.65
C ARG A 150 -22.60 10.51 7.18
N PRO A 151 -21.76 9.67 7.82
CA PRO A 151 -21.65 9.67 9.28
C PRO A 151 -21.11 11.02 9.79
N GLN A 152 -21.77 11.58 10.80
CA GLN A 152 -21.38 12.87 11.41
C GLN A 152 -20.43 12.72 12.61
N LEU A 153 -20.36 11.52 13.21
CA LEU A 153 -19.54 11.22 14.40
C LEU A 153 -18.48 10.14 14.15
N ARG A 154 -18.34 9.68 12.91
CA ARG A 154 -17.34 8.67 12.51
C ARG A 154 -16.54 9.25 11.36
N PHE A 155 -15.24 9.02 11.38
CA PHE A 155 -14.40 9.41 10.26
C PHE A 155 -14.91 8.78 8.96
N SER A 156 -14.97 9.58 7.91
CA SER A 156 -15.04 9.12 6.53
C SER A 156 -14.22 10.08 5.68
N GLN A 157 -13.45 9.56 4.73
CA GLN A 157 -12.72 10.42 3.80
C GLN A 157 -13.70 11.25 2.97
N GLN A 158 -13.25 12.41 2.50
CA GLN A 158 -14.08 13.29 1.68
C GLN A 158 -14.68 12.55 0.48
N ARG A 159 -13.86 11.79 -0.24
CA ARG A 159 -14.25 11.15 -1.51
C ARG A 159 -13.48 9.85 -1.76
N GLY A 160 -14.02 9.00 -2.64
CA GLY A 160 -13.36 7.75 -3.06
C GLY A 160 -13.65 6.55 -2.15
N TRP A 161 -12.83 5.51 -2.28
CA TRP A 161 -12.96 4.24 -1.55
C TRP A 161 -11.95 4.11 -0.40
N THR A 162 -12.35 3.53 0.73
CA THR A 162 -11.56 3.42 1.97
C THR A 162 -11.69 2.03 2.60
N ASN A 163 -10.64 1.57 3.29
CA ASN A 163 -10.72 0.40 4.18
C ASN A 163 -9.89 0.62 5.47
N ASP A 164 -8.86 -0.19 5.70
CA ASP A 164 -8.21 -0.40 6.98
C ASP A 164 -7.64 0.90 7.56
N PRO A 165 -7.75 1.10 8.88
CA PRO A 165 -6.99 2.13 9.57
C PRO A 165 -5.50 1.77 9.57
N ASN A 166 -4.65 2.76 9.32
CA ASN A 166 -3.20 2.60 9.28
C ASN A 166 -2.51 3.67 10.13
N GLY A 167 -1.22 3.48 10.40
CA GLY A 167 -0.35 4.56 10.87
C GLY A 167 -0.76 5.26 12.18
N LEU A 168 -1.62 4.66 13.01
CA LEU A 168 -2.22 5.33 14.17
C LEU A 168 -1.15 5.80 15.17
N VAL A 169 -0.99 7.12 15.30
CA VAL A 169 0.06 7.75 16.12
C VAL A 169 -0.49 8.99 16.80
N TYR A 170 -0.11 9.22 18.05
CA TYR A 170 -0.29 10.50 18.72
C TYR A 170 1.06 11.21 18.80
N HIS A 171 1.13 12.47 18.37
CA HIS A 171 2.35 13.25 18.38
C HIS A 171 2.06 14.73 18.60
N ASP A 172 2.76 15.33 19.57
CA ASP A 172 2.70 16.76 19.89
C ASP A 172 1.30 17.41 19.88
N GLY A 173 0.32 16.76 20.53
CA GLY A 173 -1.05 17.28 20.65
C GLY A 173 -2.00 16.86 19.53
N GLU A 174 -1.53 16.16 18.50
CA GLU A 174 -2.35 15.67 17.38
C GLU A 174 -2.41 14.14 17.36
N TYR A 175 -3.62 13.61 17.21
CA TYR A 175 -3.87 12.25 16.77
C TYR A 175 -3.80 12.21 15.25
N HIS A 176 -2.90 11.38 14.73
CA HIS A 176 -2.76 11.10 13.31
C HIS A 176 -3.52 9.81 12.97
N PHE A 177 -4.43 9.93 12.01
CA PHE A 177 -5.20 8.82 11.47
C PHE A 177 -4.86 8.66 9.99
N PHE A 178 -4.41 7.48 9.62
CA PHE A 178 -4.19 7.11 8.23
C PHE A 178 -5.12 5.97 7.87
N TRP A 179 -5.35 5.78 6.57
CA TRP A 179 -6.19 4.71 6.07
C TRP A 179 -5.80 4.35 4.65
N GLN A 180 -6.08 3.11 4.29
CA GLN A 180 -6.03 2.68 2.90
C GLN A 180 -7.10 3.40 2.07
N SER A 181 -6.68 4.05 0.98
CA SER A 181 -7.51 4.95 0.19
C SER A 181 -7.35 4.73 -1.31
N ASN A 182 -8.46 4.86 -2.04
CA ASN A 182 -8.44 5.12 -3.48
C ASN A 182 -9.22 6.41 -3.78
N PRO A 183 -8.53 7.53 -4.03
CA PRO A 183 -9.18 8.81 -4.32
C PRO A 183 -9.59 8.96 -5.79
N PHE A 184 -9.42 7.94 -6.63
CA PHE A 184 -9.70 8.00 -8.08
C PHE A 184 -10.79 7.03 -8.55
N ALA A 185 -11.38 6.24 -7.63
CA ALA A 185 -12.49 5.33 -7.93
C ALA A 185 -13.23 4.90 -6.66
N TRP A 186 -14.33 4.17 -6.84
CA TRP A 186 -15.05 3.49 -5.76
C TRP A 186 -14.58 2.04 -5.51
N LYS A 187 -13.61 1.57 -6.30
CA LYS A 187 -13.10 0.21 -6.23
C LYS A 187 -11.80 0.14 -5.43
N TRP A 188 -11.55 -1.04 -4.88
CA TRP A 188 -10.27 -1.41 -4.29
C TRP A 188 -9.18 -1.39 -5.39
N LYS A 189 -8.33 -0.34 -5.42
CA LYS A 189 -7.17 -0.18 -6.31
C LYS A 189 -6.29 1.01 -5.91
N ASN A 190 -5.08 1.12 -6.45
CA ASN A 190 -4.15 2.23 -6.26
C ASN A 190 -3.67 2.47 -4.82
N MET A 191 -3.88 1.57 -3.86
CA MET A 191 -3.85 1.88 -2.41
C MET A 191 -2.87 3.00 -1.99
N TYR A 192 -3.45 4.17 -1.70
CA TYR A 192 -2.82 5.32 -1.06
C TYR A 192 -2.97 5.17 0.45
N TRP A 193 -2.14 5.87 1.22
CA TRP A 193 -2.49 6.19 2.61
C TRP A 193 -3.06 7.59 2.65
N GLY A 194 -4.37 7.69 2.87
CA GLY A 194 -4.99 8.95 3.28
C GLY A 194 -4.48 9.37 4.65
N HIS A 195 -4.61 10.66 4.99
CA HIS A 195 -4.13 11.20 6.25
C HIS A 195 -5.09 12.26 6.79
N ALA A 196 -5.39 12.19 8.08
CA ALA A 196 -6.14 13.21 8.81
C ALA A 196 -5.53 13.39 10.21
N VAL A 197 -5.74 14.57 10.78
CA VAL A 197 -5.36 14.89 12.16
C VAL A 197 -6.57 15.32 12.98
N SER A 198 -6.52 15.06 14.27
CA SER A 198 -7.52 15.50 15.25
C SER A 198 -6.85 15.80 16.59
N THR A 199 -7.40 16.72 17.37
CA THR A 199 -6.96 16.98 18.75
C THR A 199 -7.83 16.26 19.79
N ASP A 200 -8.95 15.64 19.38
CA ASP A 200 -9.96 15.08 20.27
C ASP A 200 -10.57 13.75 19.80
N LEU A 201 -10.04 13.16 18.72
CA LEU A 201 -10.52 11.94 18.05
C LEU A 201 -11.94 12.02 17.45
N ILE A 202 -12.56 13.20 17.45
CA ILE A 202 -13.93 13.44 16.96
C ILE A 202 -13.91 14.37 15.75
N HIS A 203 -13.24 15.51 15.87
CA HIS A 203 -13.15 16.50 14.80
C HIS A 203 -11.87 16.28 14.00
N TRP A 204 -12.04 15.79 12.77
CA TRP A 204 -10.95 15.41 11.89
C TRP A 204 -10.73 16.44 10.79
N LYS A 205 -9.47 16.80 10.56
CA LYS A 205 -9.02 17.59 9.41
C LYS A 205 -8.25 16.68 8.47
N GLU A 206 -8.83 16.41 7.31
CA GLU A 206 -8.13 15.69 6.22
C GLU A 206 -6.96 16.52 5.69
N LEU A 207 -5.82 15.85 5.48
CA LEU A 207 -4.56 16.37 4.95
C LEU A 207 -4.25 15.69 3.61
N PRO A 208 -3.25 16.17 2.84
CA PRO A 208 -2.79 15.46 1.66
C PRO A 208 -2.40 14.01 1.97
N PRO A 209 -2.59 13.05 1.03
CA PRO A 209 -2.20 11.66 1.24
C PRO A 209 -0.73 11.53 1.66
N ALA A 210 -0.48 10.71 2.69
CA ALA A 210 0.84 10.48 3.24
C ALA A 210 1.70 9.61 2.33
N LEU A 211 1.14 8.48 1.88
CA LEU A 211 1.80 7.55 0.97
C LEU A 211 1.04 7.47 -0.34
N ARG A 212 1.80 7.51 -1.44
CA ARG A 212 1.28 7.43 -2.81
C ARG A 212 2.03 6.32 -3.54
N PRO A 213 1.34 5.34 -4.15
CA PRO A 213 2.01 4.38 -5.01
C PRO A 213 2.79 5.11 -6.10
N ARG A 214 3.91 4.52 -6.50
CA ARG A 214 4.75 4.94 -7.65
C ARG A 214 5.38 6.34 -7.55
N ALA A 215 4.99 7.19 -6.59
CA ALA A 215 5.61 8.49 -6.34
C ALA A 215 6.75 8.42 -5.31
N MET A 216 6.83 7.32 -4.54
CA MET A 216 7.89 7.03 -3.57
C MET A 216 9.01 6.12 -4.15
N GLY A 217 9.03 5.94 -5.49
CA GLY A 217 9.96 5.07 -6.23
C GLY A 217 9.25 4.15 -7.25
N ASN A 218 10.00 3.22 -7.86
CA ASN A 218 9.44 2.13 -8.69
C ASN A 218 8.82 1.05 -7.79
N VAL A 219 7.64 1.35 -7.23
CA VAL A 219 6.98 0.58 -6.16
C VAL A 219 5.63 -0.01 -6.58
N GLY A 220 5.17 -1.02 -5.83
CA GLY A 220 3.81 -1.55 -5.90
C GLY A 220 2.79 -0.61 -5.24
N GLU A 221 1.66 -1.16 -4.81
CA GLU A 221 0.66 -0.44 -4.01
C GLU A 221 1.12 -0.32 -2.55
N CYS A 222 0.72 0.75 -1.86
CA CYS A 222 1.02 0.94 -0.44
C CYS A 222 -0.08 0.24 0.38
N PHE A 223 0.23 -0.95 0.86
CA PHE A 223 -0.66 -1.74 1.70
C PHE A 223 -0.63 -1.29 3.17
N SER A 224 -1.52 -1.89 3.97
CA SER A 224 -1.72 -1.58 5.37
C SER A 224 -0.42 -1.66 6.18
N GLY A 225 -0.46 -1.05 7.36
CA GLY A 225 0.69 -0.94 8.24
C GLY A 225 0.43 0.00 9.41
N SER A 226 1.49 0.46 10.05
CA SER A 226 1.41 1.17 11.32
C SER A 226 2.44 2.29 11.43
N GLY A 227 2.35 3.09 12.49
CA GLY A 227 3.26 4.19 12.73
C GLY A 227 3.72 4.24 14.18
N ASN A 228 4.84 4.94 14.40
CA ASN A 228 5.37 5.23 15.72
C ASN A 228 6.26 6.49 15.69
N ILE A 229 6.71 6.95 16.86
CA ILE A 229 7.65 8.08 17.01
C ILE A 229 9.03 7.53 17.40
N ASP A 230 10.06 7.91 16.64
CA ASP A 230 11.45 7.58 16.97
C ASP A 230 11.99 8.55 18.04
N GLU A 231 11.54 8.36 19.28
CA GLU A 231 11.86 9.20 20.43
C GLU A 231 13.37 9.33 20.70
N LYS A 232 14.12 8.29 20.36
CA LYS A 232 15.56 8.17 20.65
C LYS A 232 16.44 8.46 19.43
N ASN A 233 15.86 8.89 18.30
CA ASN A 233 16.56 9.09 17.04
C ASN A 233 17.42 7.87 16.64
N THR A 234 16.85 6.68 16.85
CA THR A 234 17.50 5.40 16.53
C THR A 234 17.82 5.27 15.04
N GLY A 235 17.01 5.86 14.16
CA GLY A 235 17.24 5.89 12.72
C GLY A 235 18.26 6.95 12.27
N GLY A 236 18.62 7.90 13.14
CA GLY A 236 19.56 8.98 12.84
C GLY A 236 19.02 10.03 11.86
N TRP A 237 17.70 10.18 11.76
CA TRP A 237 17.05 11.09 10.83
C TRP A 237 16.57 12.40 11.46
N GLN A 238 16.66 12.56 12.78
CA GLN A 238 16.17 13.77 13.47
C GLN A 238 16.94 15.02 13.00
N ILE A 239 16.20 16.11 12.76
CA ILE A 239 16.77 17.43 12.45
C ILE A 239 16.24 18.42 13.49
N GLY A 240 17.14 19.08 14.21
CA GLY A 240 16.75 19.95 15.33
C GLY A 240 16.06 19.16 16.43
N ASP A 241 15.02 19.77 17.02
CA ASP A 241 14.30 19.20 18.17
C ASP A 241 13.04 18.40 17.79
N GLU A 242 12.63 18.43 16.51
CA GLU A 242 11.42 17.74 16.05
C GLU A 242 11.67 16.23 15.94
N LYS A 243 10.85 15.43 16.64
CA LYS A 243 10.95 13.97 16.60
C LYS A 243 10.52 13.43 15.24
N VAL A 244 11.12 12.32 14.86
CA VAL A 244 10.84 11.68 13.58
C VAL A 244 9.61 10.78 13.74
N MET A 245 8.57 11.06 12.96
CA MET A 245 7.46 10.12 12.80
C MET A 245 7.87 9.05 11.79
N VAL A 246 7.53 7.81 12.07
CA VAL A 246 7.90 6.65 11.27
C VAL A 246 6.64 5.88 10.91
N LEU A 247 6.45 5.57 9.63
CA LEU A 247 5.43 4.64 9.16
C LEU A 247 6.10 3.40 8.61
N ALA A 248 5.65 2.23 9.07
CA ALA A 248 5.95 0.94 8.44
C ALA A 248 4.73 0.54 7.59
N TYR A 249 4.96 0.18 6.34
CA TYR A 249 3.91 -0.19 5.39
C TYR A 249 4.37 -1.29 4.45
N THR A 250 3.44 -2.10 3.97
CA THR A 250 3.76 -3.09 2.94
C THR A 250 3.77 -2.45 1.57
N ASP A 251 4.85 -2.64 0.83
CA ASP A 251 4.92 -2.34 -0.59
C ASP A 251 4.77 -3.63 -1.38
N THR A 252 3.64 -3.78 -2.09
CA THR A 252 3.30 -5.05 -2.75
C THR A 252 4.28 -5.47 -3.85
N GLY A 253 5.16 -4.55 -4.29
CA GLY A 253 6.20 -4.85 -5.27
C GLY A 253 7.51 -5.35 -4.68
N ARG A 254 7.77 -5.17 -3.37
CA ARG A 254 9.10 -5.43 -2.80
C ARG A 254 9.16 -5.94 -1.36
N GLY A 255 8.17 -5.66 -0.50
CA GLY A 255 8.15 -6.05 0.91
C GLY A 255 7.88 -4.87 1.85
N GLU A 256 8.25 -5.03 3.12
CA GLU A 256 7.97 -4.01 4.14
C GLU A 256 8.93 -2.84 4.04
N CYS A 257 8.37 -1.64 4.09
CA CYS A 257 9.06 -0.39 3.86
C CYS A 257 8.81 0.58 5.00
N ILE A 258 9.73 1.53 5.15
CA ILE A 258 9.67 2.64 6.10
C ILE A 258 9.54 3.96 5.35
N ALA A 259 8.61 4.79 5.77
CA ALA A 259 8.55 6.21 5.44
C ALA A 259 8.72 7.05 6.70
N ILE A 260 9.33 8.22 6.58
CA ILE A 260 9.60 9.10 7.70
C ILE A 260 9.10 10.52 7.43
N SER A 261 8.74 11.21 8.51
CA SER A 261 8.40 12.62 8.51
C SER A 261 9.18 13.35 9.59
N ARG A 262 9.67 14.54 9.24
CA ARG A 262 10.42 15.44 10.14
C ARG A 262 9.70 16.77 10.36
N ASP A 263 8.43 16.83 9.97
CA ASP A 263 7.61 18.04 10.00
C ASP A 263 6.22 17.75 10.59
N ARG A 264 6.14 16.83 11.56
CA ARG A 264 4.90 16.39 12.22
C ARG A 264 3.89 15.82 11.23
N GLY A 265 4.35 14.93 10.36
CA GLY A 265 3.51 14.18 9.43
C GLY A 265 2.93 15.01 8.31
N ARG A 266 3.46 16.21 8.02
CA ARG A 266 2.97 17.07 6.93
C ARG A 266 3.53 16.63 5.58
N THR A 267 4.76 16.12 5.56
CA THR A 267 5.38 15.48 4.40
C THR A 267 6.07 14.18 4.79
N TRP A 268 6.18 13.27 3.81
CA TRP A 268 6.70 11.92 4.00
C TRP A 268 7.73 11.58 2.92
N GLU A 269 8.81 10.91 3.33
CA GLU A 269 9.85 10.41 2.43
C GLU A 269 10.15 8.93 2.70
N SER A 270 10.45 8.17 1.65
CA SER A 270 10.93 6.79 1.79
C SER A 270 12.42 6.79 2.11
N ILE A 271 12.84 5.86 2.96
CA ILE A 271 14.26 5.67 3.24
C ILE A 271 14.95 4.86 2.13
N PRO A 272 16.26 5.08 1.87
CA PRO A 272 17.02 4.35 0.85
C PRO A 272 17.11 2.83 1.08
N GLU A 273 17.04 2.39 2.34
CA GLU A 273 17.18 1.00 2.75
C GLU A 273 15.96 0.12 2.39
N ASN A 274 14.89 0.73 1.87
CA ASN A 274 13.68 -0.01 1.55
C ASN A 274 13.86 -1.02 0.39
N PRO A 275 13.25 -2.22 0.50
CA PRO A 275 12.45 -2.70 1.62
C PRO A 275 13.34 -3.17 2.78
N VAL A 276 12.93 -2.87 4.00
CA VAL A 276 13.67 -3.23 5.23
C VAL A 276 13.44 -4.68 5.66
N ILE A 277 12.30 -5.29 5.25
CA ILE A 277 12.00 -6.71 5.46
C ILE A 277 11.41 -7.28 4.17
N LYS A 278 11.85 -8.49 3.79
CA LYS A 278 11.25 -9.27 2.68
C LYS A 278 10.66 -10.57 3.21
N HIS A 279 9.39 -10.80 2.91
CA HIS A 279 8.65 -12.04 3.18
C HIS A 279 7.49 -12.15 2.18
N GLN A 280 6.61 -13.14 2.34
CA GLN A 280 5.49 -13.40 1.41
C GLN A 280 4.14 -12.94 1.96
N GLY A 281 4.12 -12.00 2.90
CA GLY A 281 2.89 -11.48 3.50
C GLY A 281 2.85 -9.96 3.55
N ARG A 282 2.27 -9.39 4.61
CA ARG A 282 1.92 -7.95 4.70
C ARG A 282 1.63 -7.48 6.13
N ASP A 283 1.26 -6.21 6.25
CA ASP A 283 0.64 -5.53 7.40
C ASP A 283 1.57 -5.37 8.61
N PRO A 284 2.66 -4.58 8.52
CA PRO A 284 3.65 -4.47 9.57
C PRO A 284 3.13 -3.63 10.73
N LYS A 285 3.16 -4.23 11.93
CA LYS A 285 2.95 -3.56 13.21
C LYS A 285 4.28 -3.19 13.87
N LEU A 286 4.66 -1.92 13.76
CA LEU A 286 5.85 -1.30 14.33
C LEU A 286 5.59 -0.85 15.78
N VAL A 287 6.41 -1.36 16.70
CA VAL A 287 6.31 -1.09 18.14
C VAL A 287 7.70 -0.88 18.72
N TRP A 288 7.85 0.08 19.63
CA TRP A 288 9.01 0.15 20.52
C TRP A 288 8.78 -0.74 21.74
N TYR A 289 9.61 -1.76 21.93
CA TYR A 289 9.63 -2.59 23.13
C TYR A 289 10.63 -2.00 24.14
N ALA A 290 10.11 -1.28 25.14
CA ALA A 290 10.89 -0.76 26.25
C ALA A 290 11.18 -1.88 27.26
N TYR A 291 12.43 -1.95 27.73
CA TYR A 291 12.84 -2.98 28.70
C TYR A 291 12.46 -2.63 30.13
N ASP A 292 12.09 -3.65 30.88
CA ASP A 292 12.03 -3.64 32.35
C ASP A 292 13.25 -4.35 32.97
N ALA A 293 13.26 -4.47 34.31
CA ALA A 293 14.38 -5.07 35.05
C ALA A 293 14.54 -6.59 34.85
N LYS A 294 13.56 -7.26 34.24
CA LYS A 294 13.55 -8.70 33.97
C LYS A 294 13.92 -9.03 32.53
N ASP A 295 13.82 -8.05 31.63
CA ASP A 295 14.19 -8.24 30.24
C ASP A 295 15.70 -8.44 30.07
N THR A 296 16.06 -9.32 29.14
CA THR A 296 17.44 -9.45 28.66
C THR A 296 17.58 -8.67 27.36
N PRO A 297 18.43 -7.62 27.30
CA PRO A 297 18.64 -6.87 26.08
C PRO A 297 19.12 -7.72 24.91
N LEU A 298 18.67 -7.41 23.70
CA LEU A 298 19.06 -8.11 22.48
C LEU A 298 20.57 -8.04 22.24
N ASP A 299 21.15 -6.86 22.45
CA ASP A 299 22.57 -6.55 22.32
C ASP A 299 22.91 -5.32 23.19
N ASP A 300 24.18 -4.89 23.15
CA ASP A 300 24.65 -3.73 23.91
C ASP A 300 24.01 -2.41 23.44
N ARG A 301 23.63 -2.31 22.16
CA ARG A 301 22.95 -1.12 21.65
C ARG A 301 21.52 -1.03 22.17
N ALA A 302 20.78 -2.13 22.16
CA ALA A 302 19.44 -2.22 22.74
C ALA A 302 19.49 -1.93 24.26
N ARG A 303 20.55 -2.40 24.95
CA ARG A 303 20.79 -2.08 26.36
C ARG A 303 20.96 -0.58 26.59
N GLU A 304 21.79 0.08 25.80
CA GLU A 304 22.01 1.53 25.85
C GLU A 304 20.72 2.31 25.56
N LEU A 305 19.97 1.88 24.56
CA LEU A 305 18.69 2.49 24.21
C LEU A 305 17.59 2.21 25.24
N GLY A 306 17.73 1.19 26.09
CA GLY A 306 16.70 0.75 27.04
C GLY A 306 15.51 0.06 26.37
N GLY A 307 15.71 -0.51 25.18
CA GLY A 307 14.67 -1.15 24.38
C GLY A 307 15.10 -1.39 22.95
N HIS A 308 14.17 -1.89 22.13
CA HIS A 308 14.38 -2.13 20.71
C HIS A 308 13.07 -2.03 19.93
N TRP A 309 13.15 -1.89 18.62
CA TRP A 309 12.01 -1.94 17.73
C TRP A 309 11.60 -3.38 17.44
N VAL A 310 10.30 -3.59 17.32
CA VAL A 310 9.67 -4.83 16.88
C VAL A 310 8.76 -4.51 15.70
N ILE A 311 8.86 -5.33 14.65
CA ILE A 311 7.83 -5.43 13.61
C ILE A 311 7.20 -6.82 13.74
N VAL A 312 5.87 -6.85 13.85
CA VAL A 312 5.06 -8.06 13.68
C VAL A 312 4.39 -7.97 12.32
N VAL A 313 4.50 -9.01 11.50
CA VAL A 313 3.91 -9.06 10.15
C VAL A 313 3.18 -10.36 9.93
N PHE A 314 2.12 -10.32 9.14
CA PHE A 314 1.57 -11.53 8.54
C PHE A 314 2.55 -12.09 7.50
N ASP A 315 2.82 -13.38 7.56
CA ASP A 315 3.65 -14.11 6.60
C ASP A 315 2.95 -15.41 6.19
N GLU A 316 3.01 -15.72 4.90
CA GLU A 316 2.39 -16.90 4.30
C GLU A 316 3.35 -17.66 3.37
N ALA A 317 4.66 -17.51 3.59
CA ALA A 317 5.66 -18.30 2.89
C ALA A 317 5.36 -19.81 2.99
N SER A 318 5.46 -20.52 1.86
CA SER A 318 5.06 -21.92 1.73
C SER A 318 5.79 -22.87 2.68
N GLU A 319 7.01 -22.52 3.09
CA GLU A 319 7.82 -23.30 4.04
C GLU A 319 7.25 -23.31 5.46
N HIS A 320 6.55 -22.27 5.87
CA HIS A 320 6.09 -22.09 7.25
C HIS A 320 4.57 -21.94 7.38
N GLY A 321 3.86 -21.77 6.28
CA GLY A 321 2.42 -21.55 6.26
C GLY A 321 2.06 -20.18 6.84
N ARG A 322 0.76 -19.96 7.10
CA ARG A 322 0.23 -18.72 7.64
C ARG A 322 0.67 -18.53 9.10
N ASN A 323 1.30 -17.40 9.38
CA ASN A 323 1.85 -17.08 10.69
C ASN A 323 2.01 -15.56 10.89
N PHE A 324 2.25 -15.16 12.13
CA PHE A 324 2.88 -13.88 12.43
C PHE A 324 4.38 -14.08 12.64
N ALA A 325 5.20 -13.32 11.90
CA ALA A 325 6.64 -13.29 12.05
C ALA A 325 7.06 -12.04 12.84
N PHE A 326 7.99 -12.23 13.78
CA PHE A 326 8.49 -11.19 14.67
C PHE A 326 9.92 -10.83 14.28
N TYR A 327 10.12 -9.58 13.89
CA TYR A 327 11.42 -9.01 13.54
C TYR A 327 11.82 -7.95 14.56
N THR A 328 13.11 -7.83 14.83
CA THR A 328 13.65 -6.82 15.76
C THR A 328 14.73 -5.96 15.12
N SER A 329 14.82 -4.71 15.57
CA SER A 329 15.84 -3.74 15.12
C SER A 329 16.24 -2.78 16.23
N THR A 330 17.46 -2.25 16.18
CA THR A 330 17.90 -1.13 17.03
C THR A 330 18.04 0.18 16.26
N ASN A 331 17.78 0.19 14.94
CA ASN A 331 18.03 1.33 14.05
C ASN A 331 16.97 1.58 12.95
N LEU A 332 15.86 0.82 12.95
CA LEU A 332 14.75 0.86 11.97
C LEU A 332 15.13 0.47 10.52
N LYS A 333 16.41 0.22 10.24
CA LYS A 333 16.94 -0.06 8.90
C LYS A 333 17.24 -1.54 8.72
N GLU A 334 17.86 -2.14 9.73
CA GLU A 334 18.31 -3.52 9.74
C GLU A 334 17.43 -4.33 10.68
N TRP A 335 16.84 -5.41 10.15
CA TRP A 335 15.87 -6.21 10.87
C TRP A 335 16.29 -7.67 10.91
N THR A 336 16.20 -8.26 12.11
CA THR A 336 16.50 -9.68 12.33
C THR A 336 15.23 -10.42 12.71
N LEU A 337 14.92 -11.49 11.99
CA LEU A 337 13.83 -12.40 12.35
C LEU A 337 14.15 -13.12 13.67
N GLN A 338 13.22 -13.07 14.63
CA GLN A 338 13.37 -13.72 15.93
C GLN A 338 12.52 -14.98 16.06
N SER A 339 11.24 -14.91 15.68
CA SER A 339 10.31 -16.01 15.89
C SER A 339 9.10 -15.95 14.97
N ARG A 340 8.28 -17.02 15.01
CA ARG A 340 6.99 -17.11 14.32
C ARG A 340 5.92 -17.66 15.24
N MET A 341 4.71 -17.16 15.09
CA MET A 341 3.50 -17.64 15.77
C MET A 341 2.49 -18.12 14.73
N LYS A 342 2.19 -19.43 14.72
CA LYS A 342 1.36 -20.08 13.69
C LYS A 342 -0.13 -19.78 13.86
N ASP A 343 -0.87 -19.96 12.77
CA ASP A 343 -2.34 -19.98 12.73
C ASP A 343 -3.02 -18.62 12.99
N TYR A 344 -2.31 -17.53 12.67
CA TYR A 344 -2.85 -16.18 12.62
C TYR A 344 -2.96 -15.68 11.17
N PHE A 345 -3.85 -14.70 10.96
CA PHE A 345 -4.20 -14.13 9.67
C PHE A 345 -4.26 -12.62 9.84
N GLU A 346 -3.72 -11.88 8.85
CA GLU A 346 -3.88 -10.43 8.55
C GLU A 346 -4.06 -9.44 9.73
N CYS A 347 -3.38 -8.29 9.62
CA CYS A 347 -3.40 -7.20 10.61
C CYS A 347 -3.04 -7.65 12.04
#